data_AF-A0A857NA05-F1
#
_entry.id   AF-A0A857NA05-F1
#
_cell.length_a   1.000
_cell.length_b   1.000
_cell.length_c   1.000
_cell.angle_alpha   90.00
_cell.angle_beta   90.00
_cell.angle_gamma   90.00
#
_symmetry.space_group_name_H-M   'P 1'
#
loop_
_entity.id
_entity.type
_entity.pdbx_description
1 polymer ?
#
loop_
_entity_poly.entity_id
_entity_poly.type
_entity_poly.pdbx_seq_one_letter_code
_entity_poly.pdbx_strand_id
1 'polypeptide(L)'
;MNKGGWLSEKGVMAGMLTGLGCWLMAVILLVVNWQRLPPEMPWFFSMPWGEQQLIEKTWLGVMVFTFGGVMIVNGLLVRLIGGGEELLKRVLIWGGVTCELLMVLSLIRVIMVVL
;
A
#
# COMPACT_ATOMS: atom_id res chain seq x y z
N MET A 1 -23.27 -11.66 -22.37
CA MET A 1 -21.85 -11.38 -22.66
C MET A 1 -21.01 -11.99 -21.56
N ASN A 2 -20.22 -13.02 -21.86
CA ASN A 2 -19.36 -13.68 -20.87
C ASN A 2 -18.28 -12.68 -20.44
N LYS A 3 -18.50 -11.97 -19.33
CA LYS A 3 -17.52 -11.03 -18.78
C LYS A 3 -16.29 -11.87 -18.46
N GLY A 4 -15.18 -11.69 -19.19
CA GLY A 4 -13.94 -12.44 -18.96
C GLY A 4 -13.62 -12.43 -17.46
N GLY A 5 -13.17 -13.55 -16.89
CA GLY A 5 -13.18 -13.80 -15.43
C GLY A 5 -12.59 -12.67 -14.58
N TRP A 6 -11.66 -11.89 -15.15
CA TRP A 6 -11.24 -10.62 -14.61
C TRP A 6 -12.44 -9.70 -14.34
N LEU A 7 -13.21 -9.25 -15.35
CA LEU A 7 -14.39 -8.35 -15.36
C LEU A 7 -15.61 -8.73 -14.46
N SER A 8 -15.48 -9.71 -13.58
CA SER A 8 -16.50 -10.12 -12.61
C SER A 8 -16.32 -9.53 -11.20
N GLU A 9 -17.38 -9.42 -10.40
CA GLU A 9 -17.33 -8.97 -8.99
C GLU A 9 -16.26 -9.71 -8.16
N LYS A 10 -15.97 -10.97 -8.51
CA LYS A 10 -14.90 -11.77 -7.90
C LYS A 10 -13.52 -11.12 -8.04
N GLY A 11 -13.26 -10.43 -9.16
CA GLY A 11 -12.00 -9.73 -9.41
C GLY A 11 -11.83 -8.47 -8.55
N VAL A 12 -12.92 -7.79 -8.20
CA VAL A 12 -12.90 -6.65 -7.26
C VAL A 12 -12.64 -7.16 -5.84
N MET A 13 -13.34 -8.22 -5.44
CA MET A 13 -13.15 -8.86 -4.13
C MET A 13 -11.73 -9.42 -3.97
N ALA A 14 -11.20 -10.10 -4.99
CA ALA A 14 -9.81 -10.59 -5.00
C ALA A 14 -8.79 -9.45 -4.89
N GLY A 15 -9.03 -8.32 -5.56
CA GLY A 15 -8.19 -7.14 -5.42
C GLY A 15 -8.20 -6.57 -4.00
N MET A 16 -9.38 -6.47 -3.37
CA MET A 16 -9.49 -6.02 -1.97
C MET A 16 -8.74 -6.95 -0.99
N LEU A 17 -8.86 -8.27 -1.15
CA LEU A 17 -8.14 -9.23 -0.32
C LEU A 17 -6.62 -9.16 -0.54
N THR A 18 -6.19 -9.00 -1.79
CA THR A 18 -4.77 -8.83 -2.13
C THR A 18 -4.21 -7.56 -1.49
N GLY A 19 -4.93 -6.44 -1.59
CA GLY A 19 -4.57 -5.19 -0.92
C GLY A 19 -4.46 -5.41 0.59
N LEU A 20 -5.50 -5.95 1.23
CA LEU A 20 -5.45 -6.24 2.66
C LEU A 20 -4.22 -7.09 3.06
N GLY A 21 -3.87 -8.09 2.24
CA GLY A 21 -2.65 -8.87 2.43
C GLY A 21 -1.36 -8.03 2.35
N CYS A 22 -1.25 -7.15 1.35
CA CYS A 22 -0.13 -6.22 1.22
C CYS A 22 -0.04 -5.27 2.43
N TRP A 23 -1.14 -4.64 2.82
CA TRP A 23 -1.18 -3.78 3.99
C TRP A 23 -0.80 -4.50 5.29
N LEU A 24 -1.35 -5.71 5.54
CA LEU A 24 -0.99 -6.51 6.71
C LEU A 24 0.49 -6.88 6.71
N MET A 25 1.05 -7.23 5.55
CA MET A 25 2.49 -7.49 5.42
C MET A 25 3.31 -6.25 5.76
N ALA A 26 2.91 -5.05 5.32
CA ALA A 26 3.57 -3.80 5.70
C ALA A 26 3.53 -3.56 7.22
N VAL A 27 2.36 -3.76 7.83
CA VAL A 27 2.18 -3.63 9.30
C VAL A 27 3.08 -4.63 10.03
N ILE A 28 3.12 -5.89 9.60
CA ILE A 28 3.97 -6.93 10.20
C ILE A 28 5.45 -6.55 10.10
N LEU A 29 5.92 -6.16 8.90
CA LEU A 29 7.30 -5.73 8.69
C LEU A 29 7.68 -4.57 9.60
N LEU A 30 6.79 -3.58 9.75
CA LEU A 30 7.02 -2.42 10.59
C LEU A 30 7.07 -2.80 12.08
N VAL A 31 6.09 -3.57 12.57
CA VAL A 31 5.96 -3.93 13.99
C VAL A 31 7.11 -4.85 14.43
N VAL A 32 7.44 -5.87 13.63
CA VAL A 32 8.52 -6.83 13.96
C VAL A 32 9.88 -6.12 14.04
N ASN A 33 10.12 -5.12 13.21
CA ASN A 33 11.40 -4.41 13.17
C ASN A 33 11.42 -3.14 14.03
N TRP A 34 10.29 -2.67 14.57
CA TRP A 34 10.14 -1.34 15.19
C TRP A 34 11.21 -0.97 16.24
N GLN A 35 11.59 -1.94 17.08
CA GLN A 35 12.59 -1.77 18.13
C GLN A 35 14.02 -1.71 17.59
N ARG A 36 14.27 -2.31 16.41
CA ARG A 36 15.57 -2.32 15.73
C ARG A 36 15.75 -1.12 14.80
N LEU A 37 14.65 -0.52 14.34
CA LEU A 37 14.69 0.65 13.46
C LEU A 37 15.28 1.85 14.22
N PRO A 38 16.35 2.48 13.68
CA PRO A 38 16.90 3.70 14.23
C PRO A 38 15.89 4.86 14.16
N PRO A 39 16.08 5.91 14.97
CA PRO A 39 15.17 7.05 15.02
C PRO A 39 15.01 7.74 13.67
N GLU A 40 16.09 7.83 12.90
CA GLU A 40 16.14 8.45 11.57
C GLU A 40 16.51 7.40 10.51
N MET A 41 15.76 7.38 9.41
CA MET A 41 15.95 6.42 8.33
C MET A 41 15.85 7.08 6.96
N PRO A 42 16.63 6.64 5.97
CA PRO A 42 16.52 7.13 4.62
C PRO A 42 15.21 6.68 4.00
N TRP A 43 14.39 7.62 3.57
CA TRP A 43 13.15 7.36 2.83
C TRP A 43 13.18 7.98 1.43
N PHE A 44 13.72 9.20 1.34
CA PHE A 44 13.78 9.95 0.10
C PHE A 44 15.02 9.57 -0.70
N PHE A 45 15.07 8.33 -1.18
CA PHE A 45 16.21 7.78 -1.96
C PHE A 45 16.52 8.53 -3.27
N SER A 46 15.66 9.45 -3.70
CA SER A 46 15.89 10.33 -4.86
C SER A 46 16.69 11.59 -4.52
N MET A 47 16.81 11.95 -3.25
CA MET A 47 17.59 13.12 -2.81
C MET A 47 19.09 12.81 -2.70
N PRO A 48 19.97 13.83 -2.69
CA PRO A 48 21.40 13.63 -2.45
C PRO A 48 21.64 12.85 -1.16
N TRP A 49 22.72 12.06 -1.16
CA TRP A 49 23.12 11.25 -0.01
C TRP A 49 23.38 12.13 1.23
N GLY A 50 22.98 11.64 2.40
CA GLY A 50 23.16 12.34 3.69
C GLY A 50 21.84 12.69 4.36
N GLU A 51 21.86 13.74 5.19
CA GLU A 51 20.73 14.12 6.06
C GLU A 51 19.44 14.43 5.30
N GLN A 52 19.54 14.87 4.05
CA GLN A 52 18.36 15.19 3.22
C GLN A 52 17.47 13.97 2.97
N GLN A 53 18.00 12.74 3.01
CA GLN A 53 17.19 11.54 2.80
C GLN A 53 16.41 11.10 4.04
N LEU A 54 16.77 11.61 5.22
CA LEU A 54 16.35 11.08 6.51
C LEU A 54 14.96 11.57 6.90
N ILE A 55 14.17 10.66 7.44
CA ILE A 55 12.90 10.96 8.11
C ILE A 55 12.86 10.24 9.45
N GLU A 56 12.08 10.79 10.38
CA GLU A 56 11.82 10.12 11.66
C GLU A 56 11.02 8.82 11.43
N LYS A 57 11.36 7.75 12.16
CA LYS A 57 10.70 6.44 12.04
C LYS A 57 9.18 6.45 12.27
N THR A 58 8.69 7.41 13.05
CA THR A 58 7.26 7.62 13.30
C THR A 58 6.49 7.92 12.02
N TRP A 59 7.11 8.61 11.05
CA TRP A 59 6.52 8.87 9.74
C TRP A 59 6.29 7.61 8.92
N LEU A 60 7.11 6.56 9.07
CA LEU A 60 6.82 5.27 8.43
C LEU A 60 5.51 4.67 8.93
N GLY A 61 5.24 4.76 10.23
CA GLY A 61 3.96 4.35 10.80
C GLY A 61 2.80 5.13 10.21
N VAL A 62 2.92 6.47 10.19
CA VAL A 62 1.91 7.35 9.59
C VAL A 62 1.65 6.96 8.13
N MET A 63 2.69 6.72 7.34
CA MET A 63 2.54 6.30 5.94
C MET A 63 1.80 4.97 5.81
N VAL A 64 2.20 3.93 6.56
CA VAL A 64 1.53 2.61 6.52
C VAL A 64 0.04 2.71 6.85
N PHE A 65 -0.31 3.46 7.89
CA PHE A 65 -1.72 3.64 8.25
C PHE A 65 -2.48 4.52 7.25
N THR A 66 -1.82 5.51 6.65
CA THR A 66 -2.41 6.34 5.59
C THR A 66 -2.78 5.49 4.37
N PHE A 67 -1.89 4.60 3.92
CA PHE A 67 -2.18 3.68 2.81
C PHE A 67 -3.34 2.72 3.13
N GLY A 68 -3.40 2.19 4.35
CA GLY A 68 -4.56 1.41 4.79
C GLY A 68 -5.87 2.21 4.77
N GLY A 69 -5.81 3.47 5.19
CA GLY A 69 -6.92 4.41 5.09
C GLY A 69 -7.36 4.65 3.63
N VAL A 70 -6.42 4.85 2.71
CA VAL A 70 -6.69 4.98 1.27
C VAL A 70 -7.38 3.72 0.73
N MET A 71 -6.97 2.52 1.16
CA MET A 71 -7.64 1.28 0.74
C MET A 71 -9.08 1.21 1.24
N ILE A 72 -9.34 1.62 2.48
CA ILE A 72 -10.71 1.70 3.03
C ILE A 72 -11.55 2.68 2.21
N VAL A 73 -11.03 3.88 1.94
CA VAL A 73 -11.70 4.88 1.11
C VAL A 73 -11.99 4.33 -0.28
N ASN A 74 -11.02 3.64 -0.91
CA ASN A 74 -11.21 3.01 -2.20
C ASN A 74 -12.34 1.96 -2.16
N GLY A 75 -12.39 1.13 -1.12
CA GLY A 75 -13.47 0.17 -0.94
C GLY A 75 -14.84 0.81 -0.77
N LEU A 76 -14.92 1.95 -0.07
CA LEU A 76 -16.15 2.74 0.04
C LEU A 76 -16.56 3.35 -1.30
N LEU A 77 -15.62 3.91 -2.06
CA LEU A 77 -15.88 4.47 -3.39
C LEU A 77 -16.43 3.41 -4.35
N VAL A 78 -15.89 2.19 -4.33
CA VAL A 78 -16.42 1.07 -5.14
C VAL A 78 -17.91 0.78 -4.85
N ARG A 79 -18.34 0.93 -3.60
CA ARG A 79 -19.75 0.73 -3.22
C ARG A 79 -20.65 1.86 -3.70
N LEU A 80 -20.11 3.08 -3.80
CA LEU A 80 -20.84 4.26 -4.28
C LEU A 80 -20.95 4.30 -5.81
N ILE A 81 -20.00 3.68 -6.53
CA ILE A 81 -20.01 3.62 -7.99
C ILE A 81 -21.15 2.71 -8.49
N GLY A 82 -21.95 3.20 -9.45
CA GLY A 82 -23.05 2.46 -10.05
C GLY A 82 -22.63 1.17 -10.76
N GLY A 83 -23.56 0.22 -10.90
CA GLY A 83 -23.29 -1.12 -11.47
C GLY A 83 -22.83 -1.15 -12.94
N GLY A 84 -22.99 -0.04 -13.67
CA GLY A 84 -22.54 0.08 -15.06
C GLY A 84 -21.03 0.33 -15.21
N GLU A 85 -20.37 0.85 -14.18
CA GLU A 85 -18.99 1.35 -14.23
C GLU A 85 -17.97 0.31 -13.71
N GLU A 86 -18.04 -0.90 -14.25
CA GLU A 86 -17.24 -2.04 -13.78
C GLU A 86 -15.73 -1.82 -14.00
N LEU A 87 -15.34 -1.14 -15.07
CA LEU A 87 -13.93 -0.81 -15.34
C LEU A 87 -13.38 0.16 -14.28
N LEU A 88 -14.14 1.19 -13.93
CA LEU A 88 -13.73 2.19 -12.93
C LEU A 88 -13.49 1.54 -11.57
N LYS A 89 -14.40 0.67 -11.11
CA LYS A 89 -14.26 -0.08 -9.86
C LYS A 89 -12.95 -0.87 -9.80
N ARG A 90 -12.52 -1.42 -10.93
CA ARG A 90 -11.31 -2.25 -11.02
C ARG A 90 -10.03 -1.46 -11.02
N VAL A 91 -9.99 -0.40 -11.83
CA VAL A 91 -8.84 0.50 -11.88
C VAL A 91 -8.60 1.07 -10.48
N LEU A 92 -9.68 1.42 -9.77
CA LEU A 92 -9.60 1.95 -8.42
C LEU A 92 -9.03 0.93 -7.43
N ILE A 93 -9.51 -0.32 -7.45
CA ILE A 93 -8.99 -1.37 -6.55
C ILE A 93 -7.58 -1.82 -6.93
N TRP A 94 -7.35 -2.23 -8.18
CA TRP A 94 -6.05 -2.76 -8.61
C TRP A 94 -4.96 -1.69 -8.68
N GLY A 95 -5.33 -0.43 -8.97
CA GLY A 95 -4.44 0.71 -8.80
C GLY A 95 -4.02 0.88 -7.34
N GLY A 96 -4.99 0.80 -6.41
CA GLY A 96 -4.72 0.80 -4.97
C GLY A 96 -3.79 -0.34 -4.53
N VAL A 97 -4.06 -1.58 -4.99
CA VAL A 97 -3.19 -2.75 -4.73
C VAL A 97 -1.77 -2.51 -5.22
N THR A 98 -1.62 -1.91 -6.41
CA THR A 98 -0.30 -1.59 -6.96
C THR A 98 0.44 -0.59 -6.07
N CYS A 99 -0.25 0.45 -5.61
CA CYS A 99 0.33 1.41 -4.67
C CYS A 99 0.74 0.77 -3.34
N GLU A 100 -0.07 -0.15 -2.80
CA GLU A 100 0.29 -0.87 -1.57
C GLU A 100 1.48 -1.81 -1.75
N LEU A 101 1.55 -2.51 -2.89
CA LEU A 101 2.71 -3.34 -3.21
C LEU A 101 3.99 -2.51 -3.26
N LEU A 102 3.95 -1.33 -3.89
CA LEU A 102 5.09 -0.41 -3.93
C LEU A 102 5.45 0.11 -2.54
N MET A 103 4.48 0.35 -1.66
CA MET A 103 4.72 0.73 -0.27
C MET A 103 5.44 -0.39 0.50
N VAL A 104 5.01 -1.66 0.35
CA VAL A 104 5.70 -2.81 0.96
C VAL A 104 7.15 -2.90 0.46
N LEU A 105 7.36 -2.82 -0.86
CA LEU A 105 8.70 -2.86 -1.45
C LEU A 105 9.58 -1.71 -0.94
N SER A 106 8.99 -0.53 -0.72
CA SER A 106 9.69 0.62 -0.17
C SER A 106 10.11 0.37 1.28
N LEU A 107 9.22 -0.18 2.12
CA LEU A 107 9.56 -0.57 3.49
C LEU A 107 10.65 -1.64 3.54
N ILE A 108 10.56 -2.67 2.69
CA ILE A 108 11.60 -3.71 2.60
C ILE A 108 12.94 -3.07 2.26
N ARG A 109 12.98 -2.14 1.30
CA ARG A 109 14.21 -1.42 0.93
C ARG A 109 14.78 -0.63 2.10
N VAL A 110 13.96 0.13 2.83
CA VAL A 110 14.41 0.88 4.02
C VAL A 110 14.99 -0.06 5.06
N ILE A 111 14.28 -1.16 5.35
CA ILE A 111 14.73 -2.17 6.31
C ILE A 111 16.08 -2.76 5.88
N MET A 112 16.24 -3.16 4.61
CA MET A 112 17.50 -3.74 4.10
C MET A 112 18.68 -2.77 4.10
N VAL A 113 18.44 -1.46 3.98
CA VAL A 113 19.51 -0.44 4.00
C VAL A 113 19.99 -0.18 5.41
N VAL A 114 19.12 -0.37 6.40
CA VAL A 114 19.31 0.10 7.76
C VAL A 114 19.62 -1.02 8.76
N LEU A 115 19.09 -2.23 8.53
CA LEU A 115 19.32 -3.44 9.33
C LEU A 115 20.23 -4.42 8.59
#